data_AF-A0A497CBF4-F1
#
_entry.id   AF-A0A497CBF4-F1
#
_cell.length_a   1.000
_cell.length_b   1.000
_cell.length_c   1.000
_cell.angle_alpha   90.00
_cell.angle_beta   90.00
_cell.angle_gamma   90.00
#
_symmetry.space_group_name_H-M   'P 1'
#
loop_
_entity.id
_entity.type
_entity.pdbx_description
1 polymer ?
#
loop_
_entity_poly.entity_id
_entity_poly.type
_entity_poly.pdbx_seq_one_letter_code
_entity_poly.pdbx_strand_id
1 'polypeptide(L)'
;MNLELAKKTRQILAHHATLLAITLYFVNNHILQKMFPTWWTGKLSDFAWLFFFPIVMLFILVSVFPHRITEKKNFDTFVFLITGIVYSLVKTIPWANNVVAEYIGLIIRIPVFIAVDVTDLLALLALVTSYYFWRRFEWKQWDISFQQGLIIVSLATLLTLADAPQRSIGICCFEVRDNSIVASSNLESYISYDGGENWEIFEVDVSCYQRNEITIENAPYLSYDEHRIRSITSKKQITEVSDGNLKARFLPTELIEISTDGGKTWEVEYNPNPMTRSDKLHYEESEDKYHHYETGPVDAVIDPITGNIVFAMVDEGILIRTPEKEWQWVEIGIHRHNDSIHLSLYSLLFDESLLALLSGLLIFIILGIKENTKEHKQVGSIIFGSLSFLLILLAMFIFTPAIGSLNDKFFATLAIAIASAVLVVLGIVTAIRLGRNSVSRLQMLPYAGLGVVLFLLPYLMWYAGLLPYYYFASSLALITQIAITVYGTRALST
;
A
#
# COMPACT_ATOMS: atom_id res chain seq x y z
N MET A 1 9.30 32.28 -27.21
CA MET A 1 8.34 31.76 -26.20
C MET A 1 7.16 32.72 -26.20
N ASN A 2 5.92 32.23 -26.29
CA ASN A 2 4.74 33.10 -26.12
C ASN A 2 4.72 33.55 -24.65
N LEU A 3 5.28 34.73 -24.41
CA LEU A 3 5.57 35.23 -23.06
C LEU A 3 4.29 35.38 -22.24
N GLU A 4 3.18 35.73 -22.86
CA GLU A 4 1.88 35.84 -22.19
C GLU A 4 1.33 34.46 -21.82
N LEU A 5 1.34 33.52 -22.76
CA LEU A 5 0.88 32.15 -22.51
C LEU A 5 1.74 31.48 -21.43
N ALA A 6 3.07 31.62 -21.50
CA ALA A 6 4.01 31.08 -20.52
C ALA A 6 3.81 31.69 -19.12
N LYS A 7 3.56 33.00 -19.04
CA LYS A 7 3.23 33.68 -17.77
C LYS A 7 1.92 33.15 -17.19
N LYS A 8 0.87 33.08 -18.02
CA LYS A 8 -0.44 32.56 -17.61
C LYS A 8 -0.34 31.13 -17.09
N THR A 9 0.34 30.23 -17.79
CA THR A 9 0.48 28.84 -17.36
C THR A 9 1.21 28.71 -16.03
N ARG A 10 2.31 29.46 -15.82
CA ARG A 10 3.04 29.43 -14.54
C ARG A 10 2.19 29.88 -13.36
N GLN A 11 1.39 30.94 -13.55
CA GLN A 11 0.52 31.43 -12.48
C GLN A 11 -0.61 30.47 -12.16
N ILE A 12 -1.22 29.86 -13.18
CA ILE A 12 -2.28 28.87 -12.99
C ILE A 12 -1.72 27.61 -12.35
N LEU A 13 -0.52 27.18 -12.72
CA LEU A 13 0.14 26.03 -12.14
C LEU A 13 0.40 26.22 -10.62
N ALA A 14 0.79 27.43 -10.22
CA ALA A 14 0.96 27.81 -8.82
C ALA A 14 -0.34 28.23 -8.12
N HIS A 15 -1.48 28.20 -8.81
CA HIS A 15 -2.75 28.59 -8.22
C HIS A 15 -3.23 27.54 -7.20
N HIS A 16 -3.85 28.01 -6.11
CA HIS A 16 -4.38 27.14 -5.05
C HIS A 16 -5.27 26.01 -5.57
N ALA A 17 -6.11 26.27 -6.59
CA ALA A 17 -6.94 25.22 -7.19
C ALA A 17 -6.11 24.06 -7.79
N THR A 18 -5.03 24.38 -8.50
CA THR A 18 -4.13 23.38 -9.09
C THR A 18 -3.33 22.65 -8.01
N LEU A 19 -2.82 23.37 -7.01
CA LEU A 19 -2.12 22.77 -5.87
C LEU A 19 -3.04 21.86 -5.04
N LEU A 20 -4.30 22.26 -4.86
CA LEU A 20 -5.33 21.45 -4.20
C LEU A 20 -5.64 20.20 -5.01
N ALA A 21 -5.74 20.28 -6.34
CA ALA A 21 -5.92 19.10 -7.18
C ALA A 21 -4.72 18.13 -7.08
N ILE A 22 -3.48 18.64 -7.14
CA ILE A 22 -2.27 17.82 -6.96
C ILE A 22 -2.24 17.18 -5.56
N THR A 23 -2.56 17.95 -4.52
CA THR A 23 -2.61 17.45 -3.14
C THR A 23 -3.70 16.41 -2.97
N LEU A 24 -4.87 16.64 -3.56
CA LEU A 24 -5.99 15.71 -3.53
C LEU A 24 -5.62 14.40 -4.21
N TYR A 25 -4.98 14.46 -5.38
CA TYR A 25 -4.46 13.29 -6.08
C TYR A 25 -3.50 12.49 -5.19
N PHE A 26 -2.52 13.15 -4.58
CA PHE A 26 -1.58 12.51 -3.65
C PHE A 26 -2.27 11.85 -2.45
N VAL A 27 -3.06 12.63 -1.71
CA VAL A 27 -3.77 12.15 -0.51
C VAL A 27 -4.71 11.01 -0.86
N ASN A 28 -5.41 11.09 -2.00
CA ASN A 28 -6.32 10.05 -2.41
C ASN A 28 -5.60 8.72 -2.66
N ASN A 29 -4.55 8.73 -3.48
CA ASN A 29 -3.86 7.50 -3.87
C ASN A 29 -3.01 6.90 -2.74
N HIS A 30 -2.42 7.74 -1.90
CA HIS A 30 -1.49 7.26 -0.88
C HIS A 30 -2.16 6.97 0.45
N ILE A 31 -3.31 7.59 0.72
CA ILE A 31 -3.97 7.56 2.04
C ILE A 31 -5.41 7.05 1.89
N LEU A 32 -6.27 7.75 1.14
CA LEU A 32 -7.72 7.46 1.15
C LEU A 32 -8.05 6.12 0.51
N GLN A 33 -7.47 5.77 -0.63
CA GLN A 33 -7.73 4.49 -1.29
C GLN A 33 -7.30 3.30 -0.41
N LYS A 34 -6.23 3.47 0.38
CA LYS A 34 -5.76 2.43 1.31
C LYS A 34 -6.67 2.27 2.52
N MET A 35 -7.10 3.39 3.12
CA MET A 35 -7.93 3.36 4.33
C MET A 35 -9.41 3.06 4.04
N PHE A 36 -9.92 3.55 2.91
CA PHE A 36 -11.32 3.51 2.53
C PHE A 36 -11.47 3.16 1.05
N PRO A 37 -11.18 1.92 0.64
CA PRO A 37 -11.35 1.49 -0.75
C PRO A 37 -12.84 1.54 -1.11
N THR A 38 -13.23 2.61 -1.79
CA THR A 38 -14.60 2.84 -2.25
C THR A 38 -14.60 3.14 -3.74
N TRP A 39 -15.78 3.01 -4.34
CA TRP A 39 -16.00 3.45 -5.71
C TRP A 39 -15.60 4.93 -5.91
N TRP A 40 -15.88 5.79 -4.93
CA TRP A 40 -15.55 7.22 -5.00
C TRP A 40 -14.05 7.52 -4.97
N THR A 41 -13.30 6.87 -4.07
CA THR A 41 -11.84 7.05 -3.99
C THR A 41 -11.13 6.51 -5.24
N GLY A 42 -11.73 5.56 -5.95
CA GLY A 42 -11.23 5.11 -7.25
C GLY A 42 -11.32 6.18 -8.34
N LYS A 43 -12.36 7.01 -8.35
CA LYS A 43 -12.57 8.06 -9.37
C LYS A 43 -11.89 9.38 -9.03
N LEU A 44 -11.73 9.69 -7.74
CA LEU A 44 -11.30 11.01 -7.27
C LEU A 44 -9.91 11.41 -7.82
N SER A 45 -9.02 10.43 -8.01
CA SER A 45 -7.72 10.60 -8.63
C SER A 45 -7.84 11.05 -10.09
N ASP A 46 -8.71 10.42 -10.89
CA ASP A 46 -8.94 10.78 -12.28
C ASP A 46 -9.51 12.21 -12.40
N PHE A 47 -10.43 12.61 -11.52
CA PHE A 47 -10.94 13.98 -11.47
C PHE A 47 -9.82 14.99 -11.16
N ALA A 48 -8.99 14.69 -10.16
CA ALA A 48 -7.87 15.55 -9.79
C ALA A 48 -6.84 15.64 -10.93
N TRP A 49 -6.48 14.50 -11.51
CA TRP A 49 -5.50 14.39 -12.59
C TRP A 49 -5.97 15.13 -13.84
N LEU A 50 -7.19 14.91 -14.32
CA LEU A 50 -7.75 15.63 -15.48
C LEU A 50 -7.91 17.13 -15.22
N PHE A 51 -7.97 17.56 -13.96
CA PHE A 51 -7.96 18.98 -13.64
C PHE A 51 -6.58 19.62 -13.86
N PHE A 52 -5.50 19.05 -13.32
CA PHE A 52 -4.18 19.71 -13.38
C PHE A 52 -3.32 19.28 -14.58
N PHE A 53 -3.48 18.06 -15.09
CA PHE A 53 -2.64 17.49 -16.15
C PHE A 53 -2.57 18.33 -17.43
N PRO A 54 -3.67 18.81 -18.04
CA PRO A 54 -3.59 19.64 -19.25
C PRO A 54 -2.83 20.96 -19.02
N ILE A 55 -2.83 21.50 -17.79
CA ILE A 55 -2.10 22.71 -17.42
C ILE A 55 -0.60 22.42 -17.33
N VAL A 56 -0.22 21.28 -16.71
CA VAL A 56 1.16 20.78 -16.67
C VAL A 56 1.67 20.53 -18.09
N MET A 57 0.87 19.86 -18.92
CA MET A 57 1.20 19.59 -20.31
C MET A 57 1.39 20.88 -21.10
N LEU A 58 0.51 21.86 -20.93
CA LEU A 58 0.64 23.16 -21.57
C LEU A 58 1.93 23.89 -21.13
N PHE A 59 2.34 23.78 -19.85
CA PHE A 59 3.58 24.36 -19.36
C PHE A 59 4.79 23.72 -20.05
N ILE A 60 4.83 22.39 -20.10
CA ILE A 60 5.90 21.63 -20.76
C ILE A 60 5.97 22.01 -22.24
N LEU A 61 4.84 21.95 -22.95
CA LEU A 61 4.78 22.24 -24.38
C LEU A 61 5.20 23.68 -24.70
N VAL A 62 4.77 24.66 -23.93
CA VAL A 62 5.15 26.07 -24.13
C VAL A 62 6.63 26.32 -23.82
N SER A 63 7.22 25.52 -22.92
CA SER A 63 8.63 25.62 -22.55
C SER A 63 9.56 24.94 -23.56
N VAL A 64 9.10 23.85 -24.19
CA VAL A 64 9.91 23.03 -25.12
C VAL A 64 9.74 23.47 -26.58
N PHE A 65 8.53 23.79 -27.03
CA PHE A 65 8.27 24.04 -28.46
C PHE A 65 8.55 25.49 -28.89
N PRO A 66 8.96 25.71 -30.16
CA PRO A 66 9.21 27.03 -30.69
C PRO A 66 7.95 27.89 -30.74
N HIS A 67 8.16 29.20 -30.62
CA HIS A 67 7.11 30.21 -30.51
C HIS A 67 6.03 30.12 -31.62
N ARG A 68 6.44 29.82 -32.85
CA ARG A 68 5.56 29.72 -34.02
C ARG A 68 4.45 28.68 -33.88
N ILE A 69 4.68 27.62 -33.09
CA ILE A 69 3.70 26.55 -32.87
C ILE A 69 2.71 26.97 -31.78
N THR A 70 3.21 27.60 -30.72
CA THR A 70 2.45 27.99 -29.53
C THR A 70 1.63 29.27 -29.71
N GLU A 71 1.87 30.03 -30.78
CA GLU A 71 1.06 31.19 -31.18
C GLU A 71 -0.18 30.84 -32.01
N LYS A 72 -0.30 29.59 -32.46
CA LYS A 72 -1.48 29.20 -33.22
C LYS A 72 -2.73 29.44 -32.38
N LYS A 73 -3.72 30.10 -33.00
CA LYS A 73 -5.03 30.33 -32.39
C LYS A 73 -5.59 28.99 -31.90
N ASN A 74 -6.02 28.95 -30.65
CA ASN A 74 -6.58 27.77 -29.96
C ASN A 74 -5.55 26.66 -29.63
N PHE A 75 -4.24 26.96 -29.59
CA PHE A 75 -3.23 25.98 -29.14
C PHE A 75 -3.55 25.42 -27.75
N ASP A 76 -3.96 26.29 -26.82
CA ASP A 76 -4.44 25.91 -25.49
C ASP A 76 -5.64 24.96 -25.56
N THR A 77 -6.69 25.33 -26.31
CA THR A 77 -7.88 24.48 -26.50
C THR A 77 -7.51 23.11 -27.09
N PHE A 78 -6.56 23.07 -28.02
CA PHE A 78 -6.08 21.82 -28.61
C PHE A 78 -5.44 20.90 -27.56
N VAL A 79 -4.62 21.44 -26.65
CA VAL A 79 -4.01 20.65 -25.56
C VAL A 79 -5.08 20.04 -24.66
N PHE A 80 -6.10 20.80 -24.27
CA PHE A 80 -7.21 20.24 -23.48
C PHE A 80 -7.99 19.17 -24.26
N LEU A 81 -8.27 19.41 -25.53
CA LEU A 81 -9.01 18.46 -26.37
C LEU A 81 -8.25 17.14 -26.54
N ILE A 82 -6.96 17.19 -26.84
CA ILE A 82 -6.15 15.99 -27.03
C ILE A 82 -6.00 15.20 -25.73
N THR A 83 -5.87 15.88 -24.58
CA THR A 83 -5.90 15.23 -23.26
C THR A 83 -7.18 14.43 -23.07
N GLY A 84 -8.35 15.02 -23.35
CA GLY A 84 -9.64 14.34 -23.23
C GLY A 84 -9.79 13.17 -24.19
N ILE A 85 -9.33 13.30 -25.44
CA ILE A 85 -9.37 12.23 -26.44
C ILE A 85 -8.48 11.06 -26.02
N VAL A 86 -7.21 11.32 -25.68
CA VAL A 86 -6.28 10.26 -25.26
C VAL A 86 -6.79 9.56 -24.02
N TYR A 87 -7.24 10.31 -23.01
CA TYR A 87 -7.83 9.74 -21.80
C TYR A 87 -9.03 8.84 -22.12
N SER A 88 -9.95 9.30 -22.97
CA SER A 88 -11.13 8.52 -23.34
C SER A 88 -10.75 7.24 -24.08
N LEU A 89 -9.82 7.30 -25.02
CA LEU A 89 -9.35 6.14 -25.79
C LEU A 89 -8.68 5.11 -24.87
N VAL A 90 -7.78 5.55 -23.99
CA VAL A 90 -7.08 4.68 -23.02
C VAL A 90 -8.05 4.02 -22.04
N LYS A 91 -9.11 4.71 -21.64
CA LYS A 91 -10.12 4.18 -20.69
C LYS A 91 -11.22 3.33 -21.35
N THR A 92 -11.31 3.28 -22.68
CA THR A 92 -12.40 2.57 -23.39
C THR A 92 -11.95 1.51 -24.38
N ILE A 93 -10.79 1.65 -25.01
CA ILE A 93 -10.31 0.76 -26.07
C ILE A 93 -9.09 -0.01 -25.56
N PRO A 94 -9.17 -1.34 -25.37
CA PRO A 94 -8.06 -2.16 -24.87
C PRO A 94 -6.77 -2.01 -25.68
N TRP A 95 -6.88 -1.95 -27.01
CA TRP A 95 -5.72 -1.73 -27.88
C TRP A 95 -5.02 -0.39 -27.60
N ALA A 96 -5.78 0.70 -27.44
CA ALA A 96 -5.20 2.02 -27.16
C ALA A 96 -4.57 2.07 -25.76
N ASN A 97 -5.18 1.37 -24.80
CA ASN A 97 -4.65 1.20 -23.46
C ASN A 97 -3.28 0.52 -23.47
N ASN A 98 -3.19 -0.68 -24.07
CA ASN A 98 -1.96 -1.47 -24.13
C ASN A 98 -0.83 -0.69 -24.81
N VAL A 99 -1.13 -0.03 -25.94
CA VAL A 99 -0.16 0.80 -26.66
C VAL A 99 0.39 1.90 -25.75
N VAL A 100 -0.47 2.66 -25.06
CA VAL A 100 -0.02 3.75 -24.18
C VAL A 100 0.76 3.22 -22.98
N ALA A 101 0.30 2.14 -22.37
CA ALA A 101 0.97 1.48 -21.25
C ALA A 101 2.38 1.01 -21.63
N GLU A 102 2.53 0.33 -22.78
CA GLU A 102 3.82 -0.13 -23.31
C GLU A 102 4.76 1.04 -23.59
N TYR A 103 4.29 2.09 -24.27
CA TYR A 103 5.14 3.26 -24.56
C TYR A 103 5.60 3.99 -23.29
N ILE A 104 4.72 4.16 -22.31
CA ILE A 104 5.11 4.75 -21.02
C ILE A 104 6.12 3.84 -20.33
N GLY A 105 5.86 2.53 -20.30
CA GLY A 105 6.74 1.54 -19.67
C GLY A 105 8.13 1.49 -20.28
N LEU A 106 8.25 1.61 -21.61
CA LEU A 106 9.53 1.73 -22.32
C LEU A 106 10.30 3.00 -21.92
N ILE A 107 9.60 4.13 -21.75
CA ILE A 107 10.22 5.40 -21.38
C ILE A 107 10.77 5.34 -19.95
N ILE A 108 10.00 4.77 -19.01
CA ILE A 108 10.37 4.74 -17.59
C ILE A 108 11.14 3.48 -17.18
N ARG A 109 11.22 2.48 -18.07
CA ARG A 109 11.79 1.15 -17.84
C ARG A 109 11.15 0.38 -16.69
N ILE A 110 9.84 0.56 -16.51
CA ILE A 110 9.03 -0.12 -15.49
C ILE A 110 7.73 -0.55 -16.17
N PRO A 111 7.24 -1.78 -15.95
CA PRO A 111 5.94 -2.20 -16.47
C PRO A 111 4.83 -1.29 -15.90
N VAL A 112 4.02 -0.72 -16.78
CA VAL A 112 2.89 0.15 -16.43
C VAL A 112 1.60 -0.56 -16.78
N PHE A 113 0.67 -0.55 -15.83
CA PHE A 113 -0.68 -1.01 -16.05
C PHE A 113 -1.65 0.16 -15.97
N ILE A 114 -2.58 0.26 -16.92
CA ILE A 114 -3.64 1.27 -16.90
C ILE A 114 -4.98 0.54 -16.91
N ALA A 115 -5.76 0.66 -15.84
CA ALA A 115 -7.08 0.03 -15.79
C ALA A 115 -8.03 0.64 -16.85
N VAL A 116 -8.66 -0.23 -17.64
CA VAL A 116 -9.75 0.12 -18.56
C VAL A 116 -11.06 0.14 -17.76
N ASP A 117 -11.67 1.30 -17.62
CA ASP A 117 -12.97 1.46 -16.97
C ASP A 117 -13.75 2.61 -17.61
N VAL A 118 -14.85 2.26 -18.29
CA VAL A 118 -15.69 3.23 -19.02
C VAL A 118 -16.33 4.26 -18.07
N THR A 119 -16.55 3.91 -16.81
CA THR A 119 -17.15 4.84 -15.83
C THR A 119 -16.19 5.99 -15.46
N ASP A 120 -14.89 5.85 -15.76
CA ASP A 120 -13.90 6.92 -15.61
C ASP A 120 -14.11 8.09 -16.57
N LEU A 121 -14.94 7.91 -17.62
CA LEU A 121 -15.34 9.02 -18.50
C LEU A 121 -16.10 10.13 -17.75
N LEU A 122 -16.69 9.82 -16.57
CA LEU A 122 -17.26 10.85 -15.70
C LEU A 122 -16.23 11.90 -15.26
N ALA A 123 -14.95 11.53 -15.18
CA ALA A 123 -13.88 12.46 -14.83
C ALA A 123 -13.61 13.51 -15.92
N LEU A 124 -14.10 13.33 -17.16
CA LEU A 124 -14.04 14.37 -18.20
C LEU A 124 -14.76 15.66 -17.78
N LEU A 125 -15.68 15.59 -16.81
CA LEU A 125 -16.26 16.79 -16.20
C LEU A 125 -15.19 17.66 -15.54
N ALA A 126 -14.15 17.08 -14.93
CA ALA A 126 -13.03 17.81 -14.38
C ALA A 126 -12.17 18.50 -15.46
N LEU A 127 -12.06 17.89 -16.63
CA LEU A 127 -11.38 18.50 -17.77
C LEU A 127 -12.15 19.74 -18.28
N VAL A 128 -13.49 19.67 -18.32
CA VAL A 128 -14.34 20.81 -18.66
C VAL A 128 -14.20 21.93 -17.64
N THR A 129 -14.20 21.61 -16.34
CA THR A 129 -14.02 22.63 -15.29
C THR A 129 -12.61 23.22 -15.32
N SER A 130 -11.58 22.43 -15.60
CA SER A 130 -10.21 22.91 -15.77
C SER A 130 -10.07 23.82 -16.98
N TYR A 131 -10.67 23.47 -18.12
CA TYR A 131 -10.69 24.35 -19.28
C TYR A 131 -11.44 25.65 -19.01
N TYR A 132 -12.59 25.59 -18.34
CA TYR A 132 -13.34 26.77 -17.94
C TYR A 132 -12.52 27.66 -17.00
N PHE A 133 -11.86 27.06 -16.01
CA PHE A 133 -10.96 27.75 -15.08
C PHE A 133 -9.82 28.43 -15.84
N TRP A 134 -9.16 27.72 -16.76
CA TRP A 134 -8.13 28.25 -17.65
C TRP A 134 -8.62 29.47 -18.46
N ARG A 135 -9.82 29.39 -19.06
CA ARG A 135 -10.37 30.49 -19.88
C ARG A 135 -10.73 31.72 -19.07
N ARG A 136 -11.22 31.54 -17.85
CA ARG A 136 -11.64 32.63 -16.95
C ARG A 136 -10.51 33.23 -16.12
N PHE A 137 -9.38 32.55 -16.03
CA PHE A 137 -8.25 33.04 -15.26
C PHE A 137 -7.66 34.31 -15.88
N GLU A 138 -7.79 35.41 -15.15
CA GLU A 138 -7.18 36.70 -15.47
C GLU A 138 -5.80 36.80 -14.82
N TRP A 139 -4.82 37.24 -15.61
CA TRP A 139 -3.44 37.40 -15.19
C TRP A 139 -3.35 38.41 -14.01
N LYS A 140 -2.72 38.00 -12.90
CA LYS A 140 -2.40 38.90 -11.76
C LYS A 140 -0.95 39.37 -11.84
N GLN A 141 -0.64 40.53 -11.28
CA GLN A 141 0.70 41.13 -11.37
C GLN A 141 1.83 40.37 -10.66
N TRP A 142 1.55 39.32 -9.89
CA TRP A 142 2.60 38.54 -9.21
C TRP A 142 3.25 37.54 -10.16
N ASP A 143 4.56 37.66 -10.36
CA ASP A 143 5.31 36.78 -11.27
C ASP A 143 5.78 35.53 -10.54
N ILE A 144 5.35 34.36 -11.01
CA ILE A 144 5.87 33.07 -10.56
C ILE A 144 7.11 32.77 -11.39
N SER A 145 8.22 32.44 -10.72
CA SER A 145 9.46 32.16 -11.41
C SER A 145 9.35 30.88 -12.25
N PHE A 146 10.14 30.77 -13.31
CA PHE A 146 10.19 29.54 -14.11
C PHE A 146 10.60 28.32 -13.27
N GLN A 147 11.52 28.52 -12.31
CA GLN A 147 11.99 27.50 -11.37
C GLN A 147 10.86 26.98 -10.48
N GLN A 148 9.99 27.86 -9.98
CA GLN A 148 8.82 27.44 -9.20
C GLN A 148 7.85 26.60 -10.04
N GLY A 149 7.64 26.97 -11.31
CA GLY A 149 6.87 26.16 -12.24
C GLY A 149 7.46 24.76 -12.45
N LEU A 150 8.78 24.68 -12.62
CA LEU A 150 9.49 23.40 -12.72
C LEU A 150 9.32 22.54 -11.47
N ILE A 151 9.42 23.11 -10.26
CA ILE A 151 9.22 22.36 -9.00
C ILE A 151 7.81 21.74 -8.98
N ILE A 152 6.78 22.50 -9.33
CA ILE A 152 5.40 22.00 -9.32
C ILE A 152 5.21 20.91 -10.37
N VAL A 153 5.76 21.08 -11.57
CA VAL A 153 5.71 20.04 -12.62
C VAL A 153 6.44 18.78 -12.16
N SER A 154 7.66 18.89 -11.63
CA SER A 154 8.42 17.74 -11.13
C SER A 154 7.64 17.00 -10.06
N LEU A 155 7.02 17.72 -9.13
CA LEU A 155 6.21 17.13 -8.07
C LEU A 155 4.96 16.44 -8.64
N ALA A 156 4.24 17.09 -9.57
CA ALA A 156 3.10 16.48 -10.24
C ALA A 156 3.50 15.20 -11.01
N THR A 157 4.61 15.21 -11.75
CA THR A 157 5.11 14.05 -12.49
C THR A 157 5.55 12.92 -11.57
N LEU A 158 6.27 13.23 -10.48
CA LEU A 158 6.70 12.22 -9.50
C LEU A 158 5.49 11.56 -8.84
N LEU A 159 4.47 12.35 -8.50
CA LEU A 159 3.23 11.82 -7.93
C LEU A 159 2.48 10.92 -8.91
N THR A 160 2.41 11.28 -10.19
CA THR A 160 1.80 10.41 -11.22
C THR A 160 2.60 9.13 -11.42
N LEU A 161 3.94 9.19 -11.37
CA LEU A 161 4.80 8.01 -11.51
C LEU A 161 4.78 7.11 -10.28
N ALA A 162 4.60 7.66 -9.08
CA ALA A 162 4.50 6.89 -7.84
C ALA A 162 3.28 5.94 -7.84
N ASP A 163 2.30 6.20 -8.71
CA ASP A 163 1.07 5.43 -8.88
C ASP A 163 1.15 4.42 -10.04
N ALA A 164 2.26 4.38 -10.79
CA ALA A 164 2.40 3.64 -12.05
C ALA A 164 2.79 2.15 -11.96
N PRO A 165 3.50 1.63 -10.94
CA PRO A 165 3.98 0.25 -10.98
C PRO A 165 2.83 -0.76 -10.87
N GLN A 166 2.87 -1.78 -11.71
CA GLN A 166 1.95 -2.91 -11.67
C GLN A 166 2.29 -3.84 -10.48
N ARG A 167 1.26 -4.30 -9.76
CA ARG A 167 1.43 -5.30 -8.70
C ARG A 167 1.63 -6.68 -9.31
N SER A 168 2.58 -7.47 -8.82
CA SER A 168 2.69 -8.88 -9.20
C SER A 168 1.74 -9.70 -8.31
N ILE A 169 0.97 -10.61 -8.92
CA ILE A 169 0.02 -11.46 -8.19
C ILE A 169 0.54 -12.89 -8.00
N GLY A 170 1.83 -13.12 -8.17
CA GLY A 170 2.39 -14.46 -8.10
C GLY A 170 2.07 -15.34 -9.30
N ILE A 171 2.51 -16.59 -9.23
CA ILE A 171 2.12 -17.62 -10.20
C ILE A 171 0.68 -18.00 -9.93
N CYS A 172 -0.20 -17.82 -10.92
CA CYS A 172 -1.62 -18.05 -10.74
C CYS A 172 -2.23 -19.11 -11.68
N CYS A 173 -1.51 -19.58 -12.70
CA CYS A 173 -1.98 -20.70 -13.51
C CYS A 173 -0.86 -21.51 -14.21
N PHE A 174 -1.16 -22.77 -14.58
CA PHE A 174 -0.26 -23.66 -15.31
C PHE A 174 -0.87 -24.24 -16.59
N GLU A 175 -0.24 -24.12 -17.75
CA GLU A 175 -0.69 -24.77 -18.98
C GLU A 175 0.27 -25.89 -19.40
N VAL A 176 -0.22 -27.09 -19.69
CA VAL A 176 0.63 -28.16 -20.27
C VAL A 176 0.65 -28.01 -21.78
N ARG A 177 1.83 -27.84 -22.38
CA ARG A 177 2.03 -27.80 -23.83
C ARG A 177 3.17 -28.70 -24.25
N ASP A 178 2.94 -29.59 -25.22
CA ASP A 178 3.99 -30.37 -25.88
C ASP A 178 5.05 -30.93 -24.90
N ASN A 179 4.59 -31.55 -23.81
CA ASN A 179 5.43 -32.13 -22.75
C ASN A 179 6.23 -31.12 -21.89
N SER A 180 5.75 -29.89 -21.79
CA SER A 180 6.27 -28.85 -20.90
C SER A 180 5.15 -28.22 -20.08
N ILE A 181 5.50 -27.65 -18.94
CA ILE A 181 4.57 -26.88 -18.11
C ILE A 181 4.90 -25.41 -18.29
N VAL A 182 3.90 -24.61 -18.63
CA VAL A 182 3.99 -23.15 -18.68
C VAL A 182 3.31 -22.58 -17.44
N ALA A 183 4.08 -21.97 -16.55
CA ALA A 183 3.57 -21.19 -15.43
C ALA A 183 3.34 -19.74 -15.87
N SER A 184 2.32 -19.08 -15.35
CA SER A 184 2.06 -17.68 -15.70
C SER A 184 1.67 -16.87 -14.47
N SER A 185 2.23 -15.66 -14.40
CA SER A 185 1.78 -14.57 -13.54
C SER A 185 1.04 -13.53 -14.39
N ASN A 186 0.75 -12.37 -13.80
CA ASN A 186 0.22 -11.21 -14.54
C ASN A 186 1.32 -10.35 -15.20
N LEU A 187 2.61 -10.67 -14.96
CA LEU A 187 3.75 -9.92 -15.49
C LEU A 187 4.61 -10.77 -16.44
N GLU A 188 4.81 -12.03 -16.11
CA GLU A 188 5.76 -12.92 -16.79
C GLU A 188 5.20 -14.34 -16.88
N SER A 189 5.57 -15.04 -17.95
CA SER A 189 5.34 -16.47 -18.10
C SER A 189 6.67 -17.20 -18.05
N TYR A 190 6.65 -18.43 -17.57
CA TYR A 190 7.82 -19.30 -17.47
C TYR A 190 7.49 -20.68 -18.00
N ILE A 191 8.49 -21.40 -18.48
CA ILE A 191 8.36 -22.75 -18.99
C ILE A 191 9.31 -23.69 -18.26
N SER A 192 8.83 -24.90 -17.99
CA SER A 192 9.57 -25.99 -17.37
C SER A 192 9.48 -27.25 -18.23
N TYR A 193 10.60 -27.93 -18.40
CA TYR A 193 10.71 -29.19 -19.16
C TYR A 193 10.96 -30.42 -18.28
N ASP A 194 11.06 -30.24 -16.96
CA ASP A 194 11.49 -31.25 -16.00
C ASP A 194 10.52 -31.42 -14.83
N GLY A 195 9.22 -31.26 -15.09
CA GLY A 195 8.20 -31.46 -14.07
C GLY A 195 8.15 -30.37 -13.01
N GLY A 196 8.64 -29.17 -13.32
CA GLY A 196 8.55 -27.97 -12.49
C GLY A 196 9.80 -27.66 -11.68
N GLU A 197 10.87 -28.43 -11.81
CA GLU A 197 12.08 -28.26 -11.00
C GLU A 197 12.92 -27.06 -11.44
N ASN A 198 12.96 -26.78 -12.74
CA ASN A 198 13.65 -25.61 -13.31
C ASN A 198 12.73 -24.83 -14.24
N TRP A 199 12.84 -23.49 -14.18
CA TRP A 199 11.99 -22.57 -14.93
C TRP A 199 12.83 -21.58 -15.74
N GLU A 200 12.44 -21.38 -17.00
CA GLU A 200 13.00 -20.37 -17.89
C GLU A 200 11.94 -19.35 -18.30
N ILE A 201 12.32 -18.09 -18.51
CA ILE A 201 11.38 -17.05 -18.98
C ILE A 201 10.83 -17.46 -20.35
N PHE A 202 9.51 -17.41 -20.50
CA PHE A 202 8.80 -17.79 -21.71
C PHE A 202 8.12 -16.55 -22.33
N GLU A 203 8.59 -16.13 -23.50
CA GLU A 203 8.17 -14.87 -24.16
C GLU A 203 6.73 -14.88 -24.75
N VAL A 204 5.94 -15.93 -24.52
CA VAL A 204 4.55 -15.98 -25.02
C VAL A 204 3.59 -15.61 -23.90
N ASP A 205 2.80 -14.58 -24.15
CA ASP A 205 1.82 -14.00 -23.24
C ASP A 205 0.63 -14.96 -23.01
N VAL A 206 0.84 -15.97 -22.16
CA VAL A 206 -0.23 -16.85 -21.68
C VAL A 206 -0.88 -16.19 -20.48
N SER A 207 -1.71 -15.18 -20.75
CA SER A 207 -2.43 -14.53 -19.65
C SER A 207 -3.39 -15.54 -19.00
N CYS A 208 -3.30 -15.73 -17.68
CA CYS A 208 -4.21 -16.58 -16.90
C CYS A 208 -5.70 -16.20 -17.05
N TYR A 209 -5.97 -15.05 -17.66
CA TYR A 209 -7.30 -14.55 -17.94
C TYR A 209 -8.05 -15.31 -19.03
N GLN A 210 -7.37 -16.03 -19.93
CA GLN A 210 -8.02 -16.68 -21.09
C GLN A 210 -8.63 -18.06 -20.82
N ARG A 211 -8.29 -18.74 -19.71
CA ARG A 211 -8.68 -20.16 -19.52
C ARG A 211 -10.09 -20.39 -19.01
N ASN A 212 -10.75 -19.37 -18.47
CA ASN A 212 -12.16 -19.48 -18.09
C ASN A 212 -13.03 -18.98 -19.24
N GLU A 213 -13.77 -19.88 -19.91
CA GLU A 213 -14.87 -19.62 -20.84
C GLU A 213 -16.06 -18.89 -20.18
N ILE A 214 -15.79 -17.85 -19.39
CA ILE A 214 -16.79 -16.88 -19.00
C ILE A 214 -16.63 -15.74 -20.00
N THR A 215 -17.50 -15.73 -21.02
CA THR A 215 -17.70 -14.57 -21.90
C THR A 215 -17.78 -13.30 -21.05
N ILE A 216 -16.74 -12.47 -21.17
CA ILE A 216 -16.55 -11.21 -20.44
C ILE A 216 -17.44 -10.15 -21.09
N GLU A 217 -18.76 -10.34 -21.06
CA GLU A 217 -19.70 -9.33 -21.58
C GLU A 217 -20.43 -8.55 -20.48
N ASN A 218 -20.45 -8.99 -19.21
CA ASN A 218 -21.32 -8.36 -18.20
C ASN A 218 -20.79 -8.29 -16.74
N ALA A 219 -19.48 -8.40 -16.50
CA ALA A 219 -18.95 -8.20 -15.14
C ALA A 219 -18.69 -6.70 -14.87
N PRO A 220 -19.34 -6.06 -13.88
CA PRO A 220 -19.09 -4.65 -13.56
C PRO A 220 -17.67 -4.43 -13.02
N TYR A 221 -17.00 -3.47 -13.63
CA TYR A 221 -15.63 -3.02 -13.43
C TYR A 221 -15.33 -2.59 -11.98
N LEU A 222 -14.81 -3.53 -11.20
CA LEU A 222 -14.04 -3.27 -9.98
C LEU A 222 -12.61 -3.75 -10.27
N SER A 223 -11.61 -3.09 -9.66
CA SER A 223 -10.17 -3.36 -9.81
C SER A 223 -9.88 -4.85 -10.08
N TYR A 224 -9.47 -5.13 -11.32
CA TYR A 224 -9.59 -6.45 -11.95
C TYR A 224 -8.69 -7.52 -11.29
N ASP A 225 -7.67 -7.12 -10.53
CA ASP A 225 -6.75 -8.02 -9.83
C ASP A 225 -7.25 -8.44 -8.45
N GLU A 226 -7.66 -7.49 -7.58
CA GLU A 226 -8.06 -7.83 -6.22
C GLU A 226 -9.43 -8.52 -6.16
N HIS A 227 -10.38 -8.16 -7.02
CA HIS A 227 -11.72 -8.76 -6.95
C HIS A 227 -11.78 -10.17 -7.54
N ARG A 228 -10.94 -10.49 -8.54
CA ARG A 228 -10.97 -11.81 -9.17
C ARG A 228 -10.10 -12.80 -8.43
N ILE A 229 -8.93 -12.40 -7.89
CA ILE A 229 -8.21 -13.25 -6.94
C ILE A 229 -9.10 -13.46 -5.72
N ARG A 230 -9.67 -12.42 -5.11
CA ARG A 230 -10.70 -12.63 -4.08
C ARG A 230 -11.85 -13.50 -4.56
N SER A 231 -12.25 -13.49 -5.83
CA SER A 231 -13.29 -14.40 -6.35
C SER A 231 -12.81 -15.85 -6.51
N ILE A 232 -11.51 -16.07 -6.76
CA ILE A 232 -10.85 -17.37 -6.86
C ILE A 232 -10.63 -17.90 -5.43
N THR A 233 -10.04 -17.10 -4.52
CA THR A 233 -9.86 -17.44 -3.10
C THR A 233 -11.17 -17.47 -2.31
N SER A 234 -12.22 -16.72 -2.68
CA SER A 234 -13.54 -16.78 -2.02
C SER A 234 -14.50 -17.81 -2.62
N LYS A 235 -14.28 -18.25 -3.86
CA LYS A 235 -14.88 -19.51 -4.31
C LYS A 235 -14.13 -20.63 -3.60
N LYS A 236 -14.71 -21.09 -2.49
CA LYS A 236 -14.43 -22.39 -1.89
C LYS A 236 -14.84 -23.53 -2.82
N GLN A 237 -14.32 -23.55 -4.04
CA GLN A 237 -14.50 -24.61 -4.99
C GLN A 237 -13.23 -25.45 -4.96
N ILE A 238 -13.43 -26.75 -4.78
CA ILE A 238 -12.34 -27.72 -4.82
C ILE A 238 -11.83 -27.78 -6.25
N THR A 239 -10.56 -27.46 -6.45
CA THR A 239 -9.86 -27.72 -7.71
C THR A 239 -9.33 -29.14 -7.66
N GLU A 240 -9.58 -29.93 -8.71
CA GLU A 240 -9.10 -31.31 -8.84
C GLU A 240 -8.29 -31.44 -10.13
N VAL A 241 -7.10 -32.01 -10.03
CA VAL A 241 -6.28 -32.43 -11.16
C VAL A 241 -6.11 -33.94 -11.14
N SER A 242 -6.09 -34.56 -12.31
CA SER A 242 -6.08 -36.03 -12.42
C SER A 242 -5.22 -36.52 -13.58
N ASP A 243 -4.44 -37.56 -13.33
CA ASP A 243 -3.76 -38.37 -14.33
C ASP A 243 -3.88 -39.87 -13.96
N GLY A 244 -4.66 -40.61 -14.74
CA GLY A 244 -4.99 -42.01 -14.44
C GLY A 244 -5.65 -42.19 -13.06
N ASN A 245 -4.97 -42.93 -12.17
CA ASN A 245 -5.44 -43.18 -10.80
C ASN A 245 -4.96 -42.12 -9.79
N LEU A 246 -3.99 -41.28 -10.17
CA LEU A 246 -3.48 -40.21 -9.34
C LEU A 246 -4.38 -38.99 -9.47
N LYS A 247 -4.87 -38.48 -8.34
CA LYS A 247 -5.65 -37.24 -8.27
C LYS A 247 -5.16 -36.38 -7.13
N ALA A 248 -5.09 -35.08 -7.36
CA ALA A 248 -4.87 -34.10 -6.30
C ALA A 248 -6.06 -33.16 -6.24
N ARG A 249 -6.50 -32.80 -5.03
CA ARG A 249 -7.51 -31.79 -4.83
C ARG A 249 -7.13 -30.85 -3.70
N PHE A 250 -7.52 -29.60 -3.82
CA PHE A 250 -7.21 -28.56 -2.85
C PHE A 250 -8.30 -27.48 -2.86
N LEU A 251 -8.37 -26.75 -1.76
CA LEU A 251 -9.08 -25.49 -1.65
C LEU A 251 -8.03 -24.38 -1.57
N PRO A 252 -8.27 -23.20 -2.18
CA PRO A 252 -7.36 -22.08 -2.06
C PRO A 252 -7.05 -21.79 -0.59
N THR A 253 -5.76 -21.62 -0.25
CA THR A 253 -5.26 -21.36 1.12
C THR A 253 -5.49 -22.49 2.15
N GLU A 254 -5.93 -23.67 1.72
CA GLU A 254 -6.25 -24.81 2.59
C GLU A 254 -5.38 -26.05 2.26
N LEU A 255 -5.72 -27.18 2.89
CA LEU A 255 -5.04 -28.47 2.80
C LEU A 255 -4.98 -29.00 1.36
N ILE A 256 -3.90 -29.73 1.05
CA ILE A 256 -3.77 -30.51 -0.19
C ILE A 256 -4.03 -31.97 0.11
N GLU A 257 -5.03 -32.54 -0.58
CA GLU A 257 -5.42 -33.93 -0.47
C GLU A 257 -5.07 -34.69 -1.75
N ILE A 258 -4.61 -35.93 -1.60
CA ILE A 258 -4.14 -36.75 -2.71
C ILE A 258 -4.82 -38.12 -2.66
N SER A 259 -5.16 -38.63 -3.84
CA SER A 259 -5.70 -39.96 -4.05
C SER A 259 -4.86 -40.73 -5.06
N THR A 260 -4.52 -41.98 -4.76
CA THR A 260 -3.79 -42.88 -5.66
C THR A 260 -4.67 -44.00 -6.21
N ASP A 261 -5.97 -43.98 -5.93
CA ASP A 261 -6.93 -45.03 -6.28
C ASP A 261 -8.11 -44.52 -7.13
N GLY A 262 -7.90 -43.41 -7.84
CA GLY A 262 -8.88 -42.77 -8.70
C GLY A 262 -9.92 -41.95 -7.94
N GLY A 263 -9.63 -41.52 -6.72
CA GLY A 263 -10.50 -40.69 -5.89
C GLY A 263 -11.39 -41.46 -4.92
N LYS A 264 -11.14 -42.75 -4.66
CA LYS A 264 -11.91 -43.56 -3.71
C LYS A 264 -11.48 -43.27 -2.27
N THR A 265 -10.19 -43.06 -2.05
CA THR A 265 -9.61 -42.63 -0.77
C THR A 265 -8.78 -41.36 -0.96
N TRP A 266 -8.79 -40.50 0.05
CA TRP A 266 -8.08 -39.21 0.06
C TRP A 266 -7.25 -39.12 1.33
N GLU A 267 -5.98 -38.75 1.18
CA GLU A 267 -5.03 -38.52 2.28
C GLU A 267 -4.59 -37.06 2.25
N VAL A 268 -4.62 -36.39 3.41
CA VAL A 268 -4.03 -35.06 3.56
C VAL A 268 -2.52 -35.24 3.60
N GLU A 269 -1.84 -34.85 2.52
CA GLU A 269 -0.38 -35.00 2.42
C GLU A 269 0.37 -33.69 2.66
N TYR A 270 -0.29 -32.54 2.48
CA TYR A 270 0.31 -31.24 2.78
C TYR A 270 -0.71 -30.31 3.44
N ASN A 271 -0.28 -29.65 4.51
CA ASN A 271 -1.06 -28.67 5.24
C ASN A 271 -0.27 -27.35 5.24
N PRO A 272 -0.65 -26.36 4.42
CA PRO A 272 -0.02 -25.05 4.49
C PRO A 272 -0.26 -24.50 5.88
N ASN A 273 0.81 -24.24 6.63
CA ASN A 273 0.68 -23.66 7.96
C ASN A 273 0.19 -22.22 7.78
N PRO A 274 -1.03 -21.87 8.21
CA PRO A 274 -1.56 -20.54 7.94
C PRO A 274 -0.70 -19.51 8.67
N MET A 275 -0.04 -18.65 7.89
CA MET A 275 0.75 -17.56 8.44
C MET A 275 -0.10 -16.69 9.37
N THR A 276 0.47 -16.25 10.48
CA THR A 276 -0.21 -15.28 11.32
C THR A 276 -0.35 -13.97 10.55
N ARG A 277 -1.30 -13.11 10.95
CA ARG A 277 -1.48 -11.81 10.30
C ARG A 277 -0.19 -10.97 10.35
N SER A 278 0.60 -11.09 11.42
CA SER A 278 1.90 -10.44 11.55
C SER A 278 2.91 -10.96 10.54
N ASP A 279 2.94 -12.26 10.28
CA ASP A 279 3.85 -12.87 9.29
C ASP A 279 3.49 -12.42 7.87
N LYS A 280 2.18 -12.41 7.55
CA LYS A 280 1.67 -11.89 6.26
C LYS A 280 2.10 -10.44 6.03
N LEU A 281 1.93 -9.57 7.03
CA LEU A 281 2.30 -8.16 6.91
C LEU A 281 3.81 -7.98 6.73
N HIS A 282 4.62 -8.81 7.37
CA HIS A 282 6.07 -8.77 7.16
C HIS A 282 6.48 -9.21 5.77
N TYR A 283 5.82 -10.24 5.23
CA TYR A 283 6.08 -10.68 3.87
C TYR A 283 5.81 -9.55 2.88
N GLU A 284 4.64 -8.89 3.01
CA GLU A 284 4.27 -7.72 2.19
C GLU A 284 5.23 -6.51 2.37
N GLU A 285 6.02 -6.48 3.45
CA GLU A 285 7.00 -5.42 3.74
C GLU A 285 8.45 -5.74 3.32
N SER A 286 8.83 -7.02 3.34
CA SER A 286 10.21 -7.48 3.13
C SER A 286 10.48 -7.84 1.67
N GLU A 287 9.49 -8.36 0.96
CA GLU A 287 9.50 -8.57 -0.48
C GLU A 287 8.90 -7.30 -1.13
N ASP A 288 9.55 -6.79 -2.18
CA ASP A 288 9.25 -5.50 -2.83
C ASP A 288 7.75 -5.26 -3.04
N LYS A 289 7.06 -4.58 -2.10
CA LYS A 289 5.85 -3.68 -2.11
C LYS A 289 4.70 -3.84 -3.11
N TYR A 290 4.82 -4.76 -4.05
CA TYR A 290 4.00 -4.99 -5.22
C TYR A 290 3.34 -6.36 -5.15
N HIS A 291 3.62 -7.13 -4.10
CA HIS A 291 3.04 -8.43 -3.81
C HIS A 291 1.88 -8.27 -2.82
N HIS A 292 0.69 -8.74 -3.20
CA HIS A 292 -0.37 -8.98 -2.22
C HIS A 292 -0.24 -10.43 -1.79
N TYR A 293 0.31 -10.63 -0.59
CA TYR A 293 0.60 -11.97 -0.13
C TYR A 293 -0.69 -12.79 -0.05
N GLU A 294 -0.86 -13.75 -0.96
CA GLU A 294 -1.83 -14.82 -0.81
C GLU A 294 -1.08 -16.15 -0.75
N THR A 295 -1.52 -17.03 0.14
CA THR A 295 -1.00 -18.40 0.18
C THR A 295 -1.74 -19.21 -0.87
N GLY A 296 -0.99 -19.91 -1.72
CA GLY A 296 -1.61 -20.95 -2.54
C GLY A 296 -2.02 -22.17 -1.73
N PRO A 297 -2.39 -23.27 -2.39
CA PRO A 297 -2.40 -23.43 -3.85
C PRO A 297 -3.57 -22.71 -4.53
N VAL A 298 -3.35 -22.08 -5.69
CA VAL A 298 -4.42 -21.48 -6.53
C VAL A 298 -4.67 -22.22 -7.83
N ASP A 299 -3.67 -22.95 -8.32
CA ASP A 299 -3.77 -23.85 -9.47
C ASP A 299 -2.81 -25.04 -9.27
N ALA A 300 -3.03 -26.12 -10.00
CA ALA A 300 -2.11 -27.24 -10.02
C ALA A 300 -2.09 -27.93 -11.38
N VAL A 301 -1.08 -28.74 -11.59
CA VAL A 301 -0.96 -29.59 -12.78
C VAL A 301 -0.18 -30.85 -12.44
N ILE A 302 -0.47 -31.96 -13.13
CA ILE A 302 0.33 -33.18 -13.06
C ILE A 302 1.14 -33.25 -14.34
N ASP A 303 2.47 -33.32 -14.22
CA ASP A 303 3.35 -33.51 -15.37
C ASP A 303 3.31 -34.98 -15.82
N PRO A 304 2.88 -35.29 -17.06
CA PRO A 304 2.73 -36.66 -17.52
C PRO A 304 4.07 -37.40 -17.70
N ILE A 305 5.21 -36.70 -17.76
CA ILE A 305 6.52 -37.35 -17.94
C ILE A 305 7.10 -37.75 -16.59
N THR A 306 7.26 -36.79 -15.69
CA THR A 306 7.90 -37.03 -14.38
C THR A 306 6.93 -37.62 -13.36
N GLY A 307 5.63 -37.38 -13.52
CA GLY A 307 4.62 -37.69 -12.50
C GLY A 307 4.60 -36.69 -11.34
N ASN A 308 5.37 -35.59 -11.44
CA ASN A 308 5.35 -34.51 -10.47
C ASN A 308 3.97 -33.84 -10.44
N ILE A 309 3.49 -33.52 -9.25
CA ILE A 309 2.34 -32.64 -9.07
C ILE A 309 2.86 -31.26 -8.70
N VAL A 310 2.58 -30.28 -9.55
CA VAL A 310 3.09 -28.92 -9.44
C VAL A 310 1.95 -28.01 -9.02
N PHE A 311 2.15 -27.26 -7.94
CA PHE A 311 1.16 -26.36 -7.34
C PHE A 311 1.63 -24.91 -7.45
N ALA A 312 0.72 -24.03 -7.87
CA ALA A 312 0.96 -22.60 -7.99
C ALA A 312 0.70 -21.97 -6.63
N MET A 313 1.76 -21.52 -5.98
CA MET A 313 1.71 -21.00 -4.62
C MET A 313 1.68 -19.46 -4.58
N VAL A 314 1.17 -18.84 -5.63
CA VAL A 314 1.06 -17.38 -5.75
C VAL A 314 2.44 -16.74 -5.57
N ASP A 315 2.62 -15.95 -4.51
CA ASP A 315 3.86 -15.20 -4.24
C ASP A 315 4.96 -16.09 -3.63
N GLU A 316 4.60 -17.26 -3.08
CA GLU A 316 5.55 -18.22 -2.53
C GLU A 316 6.23 -19.09 -3.61
N GLY A 317 5.93 -18.84 -4.88
CA GLY A 317 6.50 -19.56 -6.02
C GLY A 317 5.76 -20.86 -6.29
N ILE A 318 6.49 -21.96 -6.37
CA ILE A 318 5.95 -23.27 -6.76
C ILE A 318 6.25 -24.31 -5.70
N LEU A 319 5.24 -25.13 -5.42
CA LEU A 319 5.37 -26.30 -4.55
C LEU A 319 5.19 -27.55 -5.40
N ILE A 320 6.14 -28.47 -5.31
CA ILE A 320 6.13 -29.72 -6.09
C ILE A 320 6.04 -30.90 -5.15
N ARG A 321 5.23 -31.88 -5.54
CA ARG A 321 5.20 -33.21 -4.94
C ARG A 321 5.70 -34.23 -5.94
N THR A 322 6.81 -34.89 -5.63
CA THR A 322 7.42 -35.93 -6.48
C THR A 322 6.65 -37.26 -6.39
N PRO A 323 6.85 -38.19 -7.35
CA PRO A 323 6.33 -39.55 -7.27
C PRO A 323 6.75 -40.30 -5.99
N GLU A 324 7.94 -39.99 -5.46
CA GLU A 324 8.48 -40.51 -4.20
C GLU A 324 7.79 -39.94 -2.95
N LYS A 325 6.80 -39.05 -3.13
CA LYS A 325 6.06 -38.32 -2.08
C LYS A 325 6.92 -37.29 -1.32
N GLU A 326 7.99 -36.81 -1.93
CA GLU A 326 8.76 -35.71 -1.36
C GLU A 326 8.16 -34.37 -1.80
N TRP A 327 8.18 -33.39 -0.90
CA TRP A 327 7.69 -32.03 -1.14
C TRP A 327 8.89 -31.08 -1.27
N GLN A 328 8.93 -30.30 -2.34
CA GLN A 328 9.99 -29.34 -2.60
C GLN A 328 9.43 -27.99 -3.02
N TRP A 329 10.00 -26.93 -2.46
CA TRP A 329 9.73 -25.56 -2.89
C TRP A 329 10.69 -25.16 -4.00
N VAL A 330 10.16 -24.54 -5.05
CA VAL A 330 10.92 -24.08 -6.21
C VAL A 330 10.66 -22.59 -6.42
N GLU A 331 11.75 -21.82 -6.48
CA GLU A 331 11.75 -20.40 -6.81
C GLU A 331 11.53 -20.20 -8.31
N ILE A 332 10.72 -19.20 -8.66
CA ILE A 332 10.37 -18.87 -10.04
C ILE A 332 10.31 -17.36 -10.22
N GLY A 333 11.23 -16.84 -11.02
CA GLY A 333 11.39 -15.39 -11.20
C GLY A 333 11.72 -14.70 -9.88
N ILE A 334 10.82 -13.83 -9.42
CA ILE A 334 10.91 -13.14 -8.12
C ILE A 334 10.12 -13.83 -7.00
N HIS A 335 9.42 -14.92 -7.30
CA HIS A 335 8.53 -15.61 -6.37
C HIS A 335 9.24 -16.78 -5.71
N ARG A 336 9.31 -16.77 -4.38
CA ARG A 336 10.05 -17.77 -3.59
C ARG A 336 9.41 -18.03 -2.25
N HIS A 337 9.50 -19.26 -1.77
CA HIS A 337 9.07 -19.59 -0.42
C HIS A 337 10.13 -19.12 0.59
N ASN A 338 9.67 -18.49 1.66
CA ASN A 338 10.53 -18.04 2.74
C ASN A 338 10.15 -18.77 4.04
N ASP A 339 10.84 -19.89 4.30
CA ASP A 339 10.70 -20.68 5.52
C ASP A 339 11.04 -19.88 6.80
N SER A 340 11.70 -18.73 6.65
CA SER A 340 12.34 -17.96 7.73
C SER A 340 11.60 -16.67 8.09
N ILE A 341 10.27 -16.63 7.97
CA ILE A 341 9.47 -15.48 8.45
C ILE A 341 9.28 -15.58 9.97
N HIS A 342 10.36 -15.80 10.70
CA HIS A 342 10.39 -15.55 12.14
C HIS A 342 11.09 -14.22 12.35
N LEU A 343 10.27 -13.17 12.28
CA LEU A 343 10.66 -11.84 12.66
C LEU A 343 11.31 -11.85 14.05
N SER A 344 12.38 -11.06 14.20
CA SER A 344 12.77 -10.63 15.53
C SER A 344 11.64 -9.74 16.05
N LEU A 345 11.05 -10.09 17.20
CA LEU A 345 10.07 -9.27 17.92
C LEU A 345 10.46 -7.77 17.95
N TYR A 346 11.77 -7.51 18.00
CA TYR A 346 12.37 -6.19 18.03
C TYR A 346 12.15 -5.38 16.74
N SER A 347 12.32 -5.99 15.55
CA SER A 347 12.22 -5.24 14.28
C SER A 347 10.79 -4.82 13.97
N LEU A 348 9.80 -5.63 14.37
CA LEU A 348 8.39 -5.31 14.13
C LEU A 348 7.83 -4.31 15.16
N LEU A 349 8.21 -4.44 16.44
CA LEU A 349 7.66 -3.63 17.54
C LEU A 349 8.59 -2.49 18.02
N PHE A 350 9.56 -2.09 17.20
CA PHE A 350 10.52 -1.04 17.58
C PHE A 350 9.81 0.28 17.88
N ASP A 351 8.93 0.72 16.97
CA ASP A 351 8.21 1.98 17.11
C ASP A 351 7.15 1.91 18.22
N GLU A 352 6.49 0.77 18.41
CA GLU A 352 5.55 0.52 19.52
C GLU A 352 6.27 0.55 20.87
N SER A 353 7.51 0.04 20.92
CA SER A 353 8.36 0.14 22.11
C SER A 353 8.72 1.59 22.43
N LEU A 354 9.01 2.39 21.40
CA LEU A 354 9.28 3.82 21.57
C LEU A 354 8.02 4.58 22.01
N LEU A 355 6.86 4.27 21.41
CA LEU A 355 5.56 4.79 21.84
C LEU A 355 5.26 4.44 23.31
N ALA A 356 5.56 3.22 23.75
CA ALA A 356 5.40 2.81 25.14
C ALA A 356 6.25 3.66 26.09
N LEU A 357 7.51 3.94 25.74
CA LEU A 357 8.40 4.81 26.51
C LEU A 357 7.88 6.24 26.59
N LEU A 358 7.42 6.79 25.46
CA LEU A 358 6.81 8.13 25.42
C LEU A 358 5.52 8.19 26.25
N SER A 359 4.76 7.11 26.27
CA SER A 359 3.55 6.95 27.06
C SER A 359 3.85 7.01 28.57
N GLY A 360 4.89 6.29 29.02
CA GLY A 360 5.35 6.37 30.42
C GLY A 360 5.86 7.77 30.79
N LEU A 361 6.58 8.42 29.88
CA LEU A 361 7.06 9.79 30.06
C LEU A 361 5.91 10.79 30.14
N LEU A 362 4.86 10.61 29.35
CA LEU A 362 3.65 11.43 29.40
C LEU A 362 2.92 11.28 30.74
N ILE A 363 2.76 10.07 31.27
CA ILE A 363 2.23 9.85 32.63
C ILE A 363 3.06 10.64 33.64
N PHE A 364 4.39 10.50 33.60
CA PHE A 364 5.28 11.20 34.52
C PHE A 364 5.08 12.73 34.47
N ILE A 365 4.96 13.30 33.27
CA ILE A 365 4.69 14.73 33.07
C ILE A 365 3.32 15.12 33.63
N ILE A 366 2.26 14.36 33.33
CA ILE A 366 0.90 14.66 33.80
C ILE A 366 0.83 14.65 35.33
N LEU A 367 1.41 13.63 35.97
CA LEU A 367 1.47 13.54 37.44
C LEU A 367 2.29 14.70 38.04
N GLY A 368 3.42 15.05 37.42
CA GLY A 368 4.26 16.16 37.88
C GLY A 368 3.62 17.54 37.73
N ILE A 369 2.81 17.76 36.70
CA ILE A 369 2.02 19.00 36.55
C ILE A 369 1.00 19.12 37.68
N LYS A 370 0.29 18.02 38.00
CA LYS A 370 -0.72 18.01 39.08
C LYS A 370 -0.12 18.39 40.44
N GLU A 371 1.08 17.88 40.74
CA GLU A 371 1.77 18.13 42.01
C GLU A 371 2.17 19.61 42.17
N ASN A 372 2.45 20.32 41.07
CA ASN A 372 3.00 21.68 41.11
C ASN A 372 2.00 22.78 40.66
N THR A 373 0.71 22.61 40.94
CA THR A 373 -0.43 23.42 40.45
C THR A 373 -0.41 24.93 40.74
N LYS A 374 0.58 25.46 41.46
CA LYS A 374 0.66 26.88 41.87
C LYS A 374 1.38 27.80 40.88
N GLU A 375 1.99 27.29 39.80
CA GLU A 375 2.74 28.13 38.84
C GLU A 375 1.98 28.41 37.54
N HIS A 376 1.80 29.69 37.19
CA HIS A 376 1.30 30.14 35.87
C HIS A 376 2.10 29.61 34.66
N LYS A 377 3.32 29.10 34.88
CA LYS A 377 4.21 28.54 33.84
C LYS A 377 3.81 27.13 33.35
N GLN A 378 2.67 26.59 33.81
CA GLN A 378 2.20 25.25 33.41
C GLN A 378 1.43 25.23 32.07
N VAL A 379 0.89 26.37 31.62
CA VAL A 379 0.10 26.45 30.38
C VAL A 379 0.89 25.93 29.17
N GLY A 380 2.18 26.30 29.06
CA GLY A 380 3.05 25.80 28.00
C GLY A 380 3.23 24.28 28.03
N SER A 381 3.47 23.70 29.21
CA SER A 381 3.62 22.25 29.35
C SER A 381 2.34 21.49 28.98
N ILE A 382 1.17 22.05 29.29
CA ILE A 382 -0.13 21.48 28.89
C ILE A 382 -0.27 21.54 27.37
N ILE A 383 -0.04 22.70 26.74
CA ILE A 383 -0.18 22.86 25.28
C ILE A 383 0.77 21.91 24.53
N PHE A 384 2.07 21.93 24.87
CA PHE A 384 3.07 21.09 24.20
C PHE A 384 2.88 19.60 24.52
N GLY A 385 2.43 19.26 25.73
CA GLY A 385 2.07 17.89 26.10
C GLY A 385 0.87 17.38 25.28
N SER A 386 -0.18 18.19 25.15
CA SER A 386 -1.35 17.86 24.32
C SER A 386 -1.00 17.73 22.84
N LEU A 387 -0.14 18.60 22.30
CA LEU A 387 0.31 18.49 20.91
C LEU A 387 1.13 17.21 20.68
N SER A 388 2.01 16.87 21.62
CA SER A 388 2.81 15.63 21.54
C SER A 388 1.92 14.39 21.64
N PHE A 389 0.89 14.43 22.49
CA PHE A 389 -0.10 13.37 22.59
C PHE A 389 -0.92 13.23 21.30
N LEU A 390 -1.31 14.34 20.66
CA LEU A 390 -1.96 14.30 19.36
C LEU A 390 -1.07 13.64 18.30
N LEU A 391 0.23 13.97 18.26
CA LEU A 391 1.19 13.33 17.34
C LEU A 391 1.31 11.82 17.61
N ILE A 392 1.31 11.40 18.88
CA ILE A 392 1.27 9.98 19.26
C ILE A 392 0.00 9.30 18.74
N LEU A 393 -1.17 9.95 18.88
CA LEU A 393 -2.43 9.40 18.36
C LEU A 393 -2.42 9.29 16.83
N LEU A 394 -1.87 10.29 16.13
CA LEU A 394 -1.70 10.23 14.67
C LEU A 394 -0.78 9.08 14.26
N ALA A 395 0.34 8.89 14.96
CA ALA A 395 1.24 7.77 14.73
C ALA A 395 0.53 6.43 14.97
N MET A 396 -0.24 6.29 16.06
CA MET A 396 -0.93 5.04 16.39
C MET A 396 -2.07 4.68 15.42
N PHE A 397 -2.91 5.64 15.05
CA PHE A 397 -4.19 5.36 14.37
C PHE A 397 -4.23 5.73 12.90
N ILE A 398 -3.34 6.63 12.44
CA ILE A 398 -3.30 7.04 11.03
C ILE A 398 -2.12 6.40 10.32
N PHE A 399 -0.93 6.45 10.93
CA PHE A 399 0.28 5.98 10.27
C PHE A 399 0.67 4.54 10.64
N THR A 400 0.21 4.03 11.79
CA THR A 400 0.29 2.61 12.18
C THR A 400 1.66 1.96 11.93
N PRO A 401 2.70 2.29 12.70
CA PRO A 401 4.08 1.97 12.34
C PRO A 401 4.37 0.48 12.08
N ALA A 402 3.76 -0.46 12.83
CA ALA A 402 3.97 -1.89 12.57
C ALA A 402 3.25 -2.46 11.34
N ILE A 403 2.25 -1.77 10.77
CA ILE A 403 1.42 -2.31 9.67
C ILE A 403 1.25 -1.35 8.49
N GLY A 404 1.78 -0.13 8.62
CA GLY A 404 1.66 0.92 7.63
C GLY A 404 2.65 0.73 6.49
N SER A 405 2.33 1.28 5.33
CA SER A 405 3.29 1.30 4.21
C SER A 405 4.57 2.06 4.60
N LEU A 406 5.69 1.88 3.88
CA LEU A 406 6.94 2.61 4.16
C LEU A 406 6.77 4.13 4.34
N ASN A 407 5.82 4.75 3.64
CA ASN A 407 5.50 6.16 3.82
C ASN A 407 4.84 6.41 5.18
N ASP A 408 3.89 5.56 5.55
CA ASP A 408 3.21 5.63 6.84
C ASP A 408 4.22 5.38 7.97
N LYS A 409 5.13 4.40 7.84
CA LYS A 409 6.25 4.21 8.76
C LYS A 409 7.10 5.46 8.88
N PHE A 410 7.52 6.05 7.76
CA PHE A 410 8.30 7.29 7.77
C PHE A 410 7.58 8.42 8.53
N PHE A 411 6.29 8.63 8.27
CA PHE A 411 5.51 9.65 8.97
C PHE A 411 5.25 9.31 10.44
N ALA A 412 5.05 8.02 10.78
CA ALA A 412 4.95 7.55 12.15
C ALA A 412 6.26 7.82 12.90
N THR A 413 7.41 7.37 12.37
CA THR A 413 8.73 7.61 12.94
C THR A 413 9.03 9.10 13.09
N LEU A 414 8.67 9.93 12.10
CA LEU A 414 8.82 11.38 12.19
C LEU A 414 7.94 11.99 13.30
N ALA A 415 6.67 11.60 13.39
CA ALA A 415 5.76 12.06 14.42
C ALA A 415 6.23 11.64 15.83
N ILE A 416 6.70 10.40 15.97
CA ILE A 416 7.29 9.86 17.20
C ILE A 416 8.57 10.62 17.55
N ALA A 417 9.45 10.91 16.60
CA ALA A 417 10.68 11.68 16.82
C ALA A 417 10.37 13.09 17.32
N ILE A 418 9.42 13.80 16.69
CA ILE A 418 9.01 15.15 17.13
C ILE A 418 8.38 15.10 18.53
N ALA A 419 7.46 14.17 18.77
CA ALA A 419 6.84 13.98 20.09
C ALA A 419 7.89 13.64 21.16
N SER A 420 8.87 12.80 20.83
CA SER A 420 9.95 12.42 21.73
C SER A 420 10.81 13.61 22.15
N ALA A 421 11.22 14.47 21.21
CA ALA A 421 12.03 15.64 21.50
C ALA A 421 11.31 16.59 22.47
N VAL A 422 10.02 16.83 22.23
CA VAL A 422 9.19 17.70 23.09
C VAL A 422 8.98 17.06 24.46
N LEU A 423 8.59 15.79 24.53
CA LEU A 423 8.32 15.11 25.79
C LEU A 423 9.58 14.91 26.64
N VAL A 424 10.74 14.65 26.04
CA VAL A 424 12.01 14.57 26.77
C VAL A 424 12.34 15.90 27.45
N VAL A 425 12.21 17.02 26.71
CA VAL A 425 12.43 18.36 27.30
C VAL A 425 11.44 18.64 28.43
N LEU A 426 10.15 18.35 28.22
CA LEU A 426 9.12 18.52 29.26
C LEU A 426 9.36 17.61 30.47
N GLY A 427 9.80 16.39 30.24
CA GLY A 427 10.14 15.40 31.26
C GLY A 427 11.33 15.87 32.11
N ILE A 428 12.39 16.37 31.48
CA ILE A 428 13.55 16.96 32.18
C ILE A 428 13.12 18.16 33.01
N VAL A 429 12.35 19.10 32.43
CA VAL A 429 11.85 20.28 33.15
C VAL A 429 10.99 19.86 34.35
N THR A 430 10.10 18.88 34.18
CA THR A 430 9.26 18.33 35.25
C THR A 430 10.12 17.68 36.33
N ALA A 431 11.11 16.88 35.94
CA ALA A 431 12.04 16.24 36.87
C ALA A 431 12.83 17.29 37.67
N ILE A 432 13.36 18.34 37.04
CA ILE A 432 14.10 19.42 37.71
C ILE A 432 13.19 20.15 38.71
N ARG A 433 11.96 20.48 38.33
CA ARG A 433 10.97 21.13 39.22
C ARG A 433 10.65 20.26 40.44
N LEU A 434 10.40 18.97 40.22
CA LEU A 434 10.17 18.01 41.29
C LEU A 434 11.42 17.75 42.13
N GLY A 435 12.62 17.97 41.60
CA GLY A 435 13.90 17.74 42.28
C GLY A 435 14.12 18.57 43.54
N ARG A 436 13.31 19.59 43.76
CA ARG A 436 13.28 20.34 45.02
C ARG A 436 12.63 19.55 46.17
N ASN A 437 11.82 18.53 45.86
CA ASN A 437 11.15 17.62 46.80
C ASN A 437 11.42 16.14 46.37
N SER A 438 12.45 15.48 46.92
CA SER A 438 12.88 14.16 46.44
C SER A 438 11.82 13.05 46.58
N VAL A 439 10.92 13.17 47.56
CA VAL A 439 9.90 12.15 47.88
C VAL A 439 8.84 12.04 46.79
N SER A 440 8.38 13.15 46.22
CA SER A 440 7.30 13.14 45.21
C SER A 440 7.76 12.55 43.87
N ARG A 441 9.04 12.70 43.52
CA ARG A 441 9.61 12.12 42.29
C ARG A 441 9.59 10.59 42.32
N LEU A 442 9.97 9.99 43.43
CA LEU A 442 10.08 8.53 43.56
C LEU A 442 8.71 7.84 43.51
N GLN A 443 7.66 8.50 43.98
CA GLN A 443 6.30 7.94 43.95
C GLN A 443 5.68 7.92 42.55
N MET A 444 6.15 8.74 41.60
CA MET A 444 5.63 8.79 40.23
C MET A 444 6.23 7.72 39.31
N LEU A 445 7.47 7.28 39.56
CA LEU A 445 8.19 6.33 38.71
C LEU A 445 7.49 4.97 38.56
N PRO A 446 6.90 4.36 39.60
CA PRO A 446 6.16 3.10 39.45
C PRO A 446 4.99 3.23 38.48
N TYR A 447 4.26 4.33 38.49
CA TYR A 447 3.14 4.55 37.57
C TYR A 447 3.62 4.76 36.12
N ALA A 448 4.71 5.51 35.93
CA ALA A 448 5.30 5.68 34.61
C ALA A 448 5.81 4.34 34.04
N GLY A 449 6.52 3.55 34.86
CA GLY A 449 7.01 2.22 34.46
C GLY A 449 5.88 1.23 34.17
N LEU A 450 4.84 1.21 35.01
CA LEU A 450 3.63 0.42 34.76
C LEU A 450 2.92 0.87 33.48
N GLY A 451 2.93 2.17 33.19
CA GLY A 451 2.44 2.77 31.95
C GLY A 451 3.12 2.17 30.72
N VAL A 452 4.45 2.11 30.71
CA VAL A 452 5.22 1.49 29.62
C VAL A 452 4.81 0.04 29.42
N VAL A 453 4.77 -0.75 30.49
CA VAL A 453 4.48 -2.19 30.43
C VAL A 453 3.05 -2.46 29.94
N LEU A 454 2.05 -1.82 30.54
CA LEU A 454 0.65 -2.04 30.15
C LEU A 454 0.32 -1.46 28.77
N PHE A 455 1.03 -0.42 28.33
CA PHE A 455 0.88 0.10 26.97
C PHE A 455 1.43 -0.87 25.92
N LEU A 456 2.57 -1.52 26.18
CA LEU A 456 3.20 -2.44 25.23
C LEU A 456 2.50 -3.81 25.17
N LEU A 457 1.90 -4.26 26.27
CA LEU A 457 1.30 -5.60 26.39
C LEU A 457 0.27 -5.93 25.28
N PRO A 458 -0.68 -5.05 24.91
CA PRO A 458 -1.60 -5.32 23.79
C PRO A 458 -0.89 -5.59 22.45
N TYR A 459 0.23 -4.92 22.17
CA TYR A 459 0.99 -5.15 20.94
C TYR A 459 1.73 -6.49 20.97
N LEU A 460 2.25 -6.90 22.14
CA LEU A 460 2.81 -8.25 22.32
C LEU A 460 1.74 -9.34 22.14
N MET A 461 0.52 -9.10 22.62
CA MET A 461 -0.60 -10.02 22.41
C MET A 461 -1.04 -10.08 20.95
N TRP A 462 -1.03 -8.95 20.24
CA TRP A 462 -1.28 -8.91 18.79
C TRP A 462 -0.20 -9.67 18.01
N TYR A 463 1.08 -9.45 18.33
CA TYR A 463 2.20 -10.18 17.76
C TYR A 463 2.09 -11.70 17.97
N ALA A 464 1.66 -12.12 19.17
CA ALA A 464 1.45 -13.53 19.48
C ALA A 464 0.16 -14.13 18.84
N GLY A 465 -0.57 -13.38 18.01
CA GLY A 465 -1.82 -13.82 17.39
C GLY A 465 -3.02 -13.90 18.34
N LEU A 466 -2.90 -13.46 19.60
CA LEU A 466 -3.99 -13.47 20.58
C LEU A 466 -5.01 -12.35 20.33
N LEU A 467 -4.57 -11.23 19.75
CA LEU A 467 -5.45 -10.14 19.31
C LEU A 467 -5.53 -10.10 17.77
N PRO A 468 -6.73 -10.11 17.17
CA PRO A 468 -6.89 -10.24 15.72
C PRO A 468 -6.57 -8.97 14.92
N TYR A 469 -6.60 -7.79 15.54
CA TYR A 469 -6.47 -6.49 14.87
C TYR A 469 -5.50 -5.56 15.60
N TYR A 470 -4.59 -4.93 14.86
CA TYR A 470 -3.65 -3.93 15.38
C TYR A 470 -4.37 -2.72 16.01
N TYR A 471 -5.44 -2.22 15.40
CA TYR A 471 -6.24 -1.12 15.95
C TYR A 471 -6.93 -1.47 17.27
N PHE A 472 -7.25 -2.76 17.46
CA PHE A 472 -7.79 -3.23 18.72
C PHE A 472 -6.72 -3.21 19.83
N ALA A 473 -5.50 -3.65 19.51
CA ALA A 473 -4.35 -3.51 20.39
C ALA A 473 -4.05 -2.04 20.74
N SER A 474 -4.06 -1.16 19.73
CA SER A 474 -3.85 0.30 19.90
C SER A 474 -4.90 0.93 20.83
N SER A 475 -6.17 0.53 20.68
CA SER A 475 -7.27 1.00 21.53
C SER A 475 -7.11 0.52 22.98
N LEU A 476 -6.70 -0.74 23.18
CA LEU A 476 -6.45 -1.30 24.51
C LEU A 476 -5.24 -0.64 25.19
N ALA A 477 -4.19 -0.34 24.43
CA ALA A 477 -3.02 0.40 24.91
C ALA A 477 -3.40 1.81 25.38
N LEU A 478 -4.29 2.49 24.64
CA LEU A 478 -4.80 3.81 25.04
C LEU A 478 -5.67 3.75 26.31
N ILE A 479 -6.55 2.75 26.42
CA ILE A 479 -7.43 2.57 27.59
C ILE A 479 -6.60 2.31 28.85
N THR A 480 -5.61 1.41 28.77
CA THR A 480 -4.72 1.09 29.90
C THR A 480 -3.91 2.32 30.33
N GLN A 481 -3.43 3.10 29.36
CA GLN A 481 -2.72 4.36 29.61
C GLN A 481 -3.59 5.39 30.37
N ILE A 482 -4.83 5.58 29.94
CA ILE A 482 -5.78 6.48 30.61
C ILE A 482 -6.07 5.98 32.03
N ALA A 483 -6.29 4.67 32.19
CA ALA A 483 -6.58 4.05 33.49
C ALA A 483 -5.43 4.25 34.50
N ILE A 484 -4.18 4.01 34.09
CA ILE A 484 -3.01 4.25 34.95
C ILE A 484 -2.87 5.72 35.29
N THR A 485 -3.07 6.62 34.32
CA THR A 485 -2.98 8.07 34.56
C THR A 485 -4.03 8.52 35.59
N VAL A 486 -5.28 8.07 35.45
CA VAL A 486 -6.36 8.36 36.42
C VAL A 486 -6.08 7.75 37.80
N TYR A 487 -5.58 6.52 37.84
CA TYR A 487 -5.25 5.86 39.11
C TYR A 487 -4.09 6.56 39.81
N GLY A 488 -2.99 6.81 39.11
CA GLY A 488 -1.81 7.49 39.64
C GLY A 488 -2.12 8.91 40.12
N THR A 489 -2.95 9.66 39.39
CA THR A 489 -3.38 10.99 39.86
C THR A 489 -4.16 10.89 41.16
N ARG A 490 -5.05 9.91 41.34
CA ARG A 490 -5.83 9.73 42.59
C ARG A 490 -4.94 9.30 43.75
N ALA A 491 -4.05 8.34 43.53
CA ALA A 491 -3.18 7.79 44.56
C ALA A 491 -2.15 8.80 45.10
N LEU A 492 -1.74 9.79 44.30
CA LEU A 492 -0.86 10.86 44.76
C LEU A 492 -1.59 12.01 45.46
N SER A 493 -2.93 12.04 45.41
CA SER A 493 -3.73 13.03 46.14
C SER A 493 -4.19 12.57 47.53
N THR A 494 -3.94 11.32 47.87
CA THR A 494 -4.18 10.72 49.20
C THR A 494 -2.88 10.68 49.97
#